data_AF-A0A9P7N5M5-F1
#
_entry.id   AF-A0A9P7N5M5-F1
#
_cell.length_a   1.000
_cell.length_b   1.000
_cell.length_c   1.000
_cell.angle_alpha   90.00
_cell.angle_beta   90.00
_cell.angle_gamma   90.00
#
_symmetry.space_group_name_H-M   'P 1'
#
loop_
_entity.id
_entity.type
_entity.pdbx_description
1 polymer ?
#
loop_
_entity_poly.entity_id
_entity_poly.type
_entity_poly.pdbx_seq_one_letter_code
_entity_poly.pdbx_strand_id
1 'polypeptide(L)'
;MKAFTILSLATSLVAASRTGSLADNKPTVNINIRHLEIQKTLTDGQEIINFVTFVANEGSGPAATCTAYKPDFKPRSNANGVYQCSDAEHKFSFSIYPSTKPDHIQLHFFDAGHPDGLSDIPLACSPVAGSQTVHRCSQFQELTIVV
;
A
#
# COMPACT_ATOMS: atom_id res chain seq x y z
N MET A 1 -51.39 29.95 -39.76
CA MET A 1 -51.13 28.50 -39.58
C MET A 1 -49.95 28.38 -38.63
N LYS A 2 -50.12 27.63 -37.53
CA LYS A 2 -49.16 27.54 -36.41
C LYS A 2 -48.01 26.59 -36.78
N ALA A 3 -46.77 27.03 -36.64
CA ALA A 3 -45.59 26.17 -36.75
C ALA A 3 -45.32 25.49 -35.41
N PHE A 4 -45.44 24.16 -35.39
CA PHE A 4 -44.95 23.30 -34.30
C PHE A 4 -43.43 23.15 -34.47
N THR A 5 -42.65 23.59 -33.49
CA THR A 5 -41.22 23.25 -33.41
C THR A 5 -41.07 22.20 -32.32
N ILE A 6 -40.55 21.03 -32.70
CA ILE A 6 -40.29 19.90 -31.80
C ILE A 6 -39.09 20.26 -30.93
N LEU A 7 -39.31 20.25 -29.61
CA LEU A 7 -38.26 20.41 -28.59
C LEU A 7 -37.51 19.07 -28.48
N SER A 8 -36.30 18.99 -29.01
CA SER A 8 -35.40 17.86 -28.76
C SER A 8 -34.84 17.98 -27.34
N LEU A 9 -35.29 17.09 -26.44
CA LEU A 9 -34.63 16.89 -25.16
C LEU A 9 -33.32 16.11 -25.39
N ALA A 10 -32.20 16.82 -25.48
CA ALA A 10 -30.90 16.23 -25.22
C ALA A 10 -30.65 16.26 -23.71
N THR A 11 -31.06 15.21 -23.01
CA THR A 11 -30.62 14.93 -21.63
C THR A 11 -29.11 14.77 -21.66
N SER A 12 -28.40 15.83 -21.28
CA SER A 12 -26.97 15.76 -21.03
C SER A 12 -26.78 14.88 -19.81
N LEU A 13 -26.39 13.64 -20.04
CA LEU A 13 -25.88 12.75 -19.00
C LEU A 13 -24.64 13.44 -18.40
N VAL A 14 -24.81 14.11 -17.27
CA VAL A 14 -23.67 14.57 -16.48
C VAL A 14 -23.02 13.32 -15.92
N ALA A 15 -22.07 12.77 -16.67
CA ALA A 15 -21.06 11.91 -16.10
C ALA A 15 -20.35 12.74 -15.03
N ALA A 16 -20.72 12.51 -13.78
CA ALA A 16 -19.96 12.97 -12.63
C ALA A 16 -18.60 12.28 -12.68
N SER A 17 -17.71 12.79 -13.53
CA SER A 17 -16.29 12.53 -13.37
C SER A 17 -15.95 13.18 -12.04
N ARG A 18 -15.74 12.33 -11.03
CA ARG A 18 -14.95 12.70 -9.86
C ARG A 18 -13.54 12.98 -10.36
N THR A 19 -13.33 14.11 -11.01
CA THR A 19 -12.02 14.74 -11.04
C THR A 19 -11.80 15.29 -9.63
N GLY A 20 -11.53 14.39 -8.68
CA GLY A 20 -10.87 14.74 -7.45
C GLY A 20 -9.42 15.08 -7.76
N SER A 21 -9.21 16.16 -8.52
CA SER A 21 -7.91 16.80 -8.63
C SER A 21 -7.75 17.67 -7.41
N LEU A 22 -7.50 17.02 -6.28
CA LEU A 22 -6.72 17.61 -5.21
C LEU A 22 -5.37 16.89 -5.26
N ALA A 23 -4.55 17.24 -6.25
CA ALA A 23 -3.14 17.42 -5.96
C ALA A 23 -3.05 18.64 -5.02
N ASP A 24 -3.60 18.50 -3.81
CA ASP A 24 -3.32 19.42 -2.73
C ASP A 24 -1.81 19.39 -2.59
N ASN A 25 -1.22 20.58 -2.54
CA ASN A 25 0.21 20.83 -2.42
C ASN A 25 0.71 20.41 -1.03
N LYS A 26 0.38 19.18 -0.63
CA LYS A 26 0.72 18.55 0.62
C LYS A 26 2.23 18.33 0.59
N PRO A 27 2.96 18.81 1.61
CA PRO A 27 4.40 18.66 1.64
C PRO A 27 4.75 17.18 1.59
N THR A 28 5.72 16.82 0.76
CA THR A 28 6.25 15.45 0.81
C THR A 28 7.02 15.27 2.11
N VAL A 29 6.87 14.13 2.77
CA VAL A 29 7.59 13.82 3.99
C VAL A 29 8.38 12.52 3.86
N ASN A 30 9.45 12.43 4.63
CA ASN A 30 10.31 11.25 4.66
C ASN A 30 9.85 10.30 5.76
N ILE A 31 9.29 9.16 5.35
CA ILE A 31 8.93 8.08 6.26
C ILE A 31 10.07 7.08 6.32
N ASN A 32 10.64 6.92 7.51
CA ASN A 32 11.66 5.92 7.76
C ASN A 32 11.00 4.60 8.13
N ILE A 33 11.32 3.54 7.37
CA ILE A 33 10.85 2.17 7.57
C ILE A 33 12.02 1.34 8.10
N ARG A 34 11.82 0.73 9.26
CA ARG A 34 12.80 -0.17 9.89
C ARG A 34 12.18 -1.47 10.37
N HIS A 35 13.03 -2.48 10.53
CA HIS A 35 12.66 -3.80 11.03
C HIS A 35 11.50 -4.45 10.25
N LEU A 36 11.44 -4.23 8.93
CA LEU A 36 10.48 -4.95 8.09
C LEU A 36 10.79 -6.44 8.12
N GLU A 37 9.81 -7.19 8.59
CA GLU A 37 9.78 -8.64 8.56
C GLU A 37 8.51 -9.14 7.89
N ILE A 38 8.67 -10.17 7.08
CA ILE A 38 7.59 -10.83 6.36
C ILE A 38 7.75 -12.33 6.54
N GLN A 39 6.68 -13.00 6.93
CA GLN A 39 6.61 -14.45 6.84
C GLN A 39 5.74 -14.81 5.65
N LYS A 40 6.30 -15.51 4.67
CA LYS A 40 5.58 -15.97 3.48
C LYS A 40 5.58 -17.48 3.35
N THR A 41 4.53 -18.04 2.76
CA THR A 41 4.48 -19.43 2.33
C THR A 41 4.54 -19.45 0.81
N LEU A 42 5.43 -20.27 0.26
CA LEU A 42 5.54 -20.56 -1.16
C LEU A 42 4.84 -21.90 -1.42
N THR A 43 3.75 -21.87 -2.19
CA THR A 43 3.00 -23.06 -2.61
C THR A 43 2.78 -22.98 -4.11
N ASP A 44 3.31 -23.95 -4.86
CA ASP A 44 3.05 -24.19 -6.30
C ASP A 44 2.77 -22.92 -7.13
N GLY A 45 3.77 -22.04 -7.20
CA GLY A 45 3.71 -20.81 -8.02
C GLY A 45 2.96 -19.63 -7.40
N GLN A 46 2.45 -19.77 -6.18
CA GLN A 46 1.78 -18.73 -5.42
C GLN A 46 2.54 -18.37 -4.14
N GLU A 47 2.68 -17.06 -3.90
CA GLU A 47 3.15 -16.53 -2.62
C GLU A 47 1.96 -16.12 -1.76
N ILE A 48 1.94 -16.60 -0.52
CA ILE A 48 0.96 -16.20 0.50
C ILE A 48 1.72 -15.51 1.62
N ILE A 49 1.35 -14.27 1.94
CA ILE A 49 1.90 -13.58 3.10
C ILE A 49 1.13 -13.99 4.34
N ASN A 50 1.79 -14.64 5.28
CA ASN A 50 1.20 -15.03 6.56
C ASN A 50 1.17 -13.87 7.54
N PHE A 51 2.21 -13.04 7.50
CA PHE A 51 2.40 -11.92 8.42
C PHE A 51 3.38 -10.92 7.83
N VAL A 52 3.15 -9.64 8.12
CA VAL A 52 4.08 -8.55 7.89
C VAL A 52 4.10 -7.66 9.13
N THR A 53 5.29 -7.22 9.54
CA THR A 53 5.47 -6.17 10.53
C THR A 53 6.62 -5.25 10.16
N PHE A 54 6.53 -4.00 10.55
CA PHE A 54 7.61 -3.02 10.46
C PHE A 54 7.33 -1.85 11.39
N VAL A 55 8.34 -1.01 11.58
CA VAL A 55 8.22 0.26 12.29
C VAL A 55 8.35 1.41 11.30
N ALA A 56 7.44 2.37 11.38
CA ALA A 56 7.44 3.58 10.56
C ALA A 56 7.51 4.84 11.43
N ASN A 57 8.20 5.88 10.97
CA ASN A 57 8.17 7.21 11.60
C ASN A 57 8.45 8.31 10.57
N GLU A 58 7.74 9.41 10.69
CA GLU A 58 7.98 10.64 9.94
C GLU A 58 9.10 11.44 10.62
N GLY A 59 10.28 11.53 10.01
CA GLY A 59 11.42 12.27 10.58
C GLY A 59 11.76 11.85 12.01
N SER A 60 11.72 12.79 12.96
CA SER A 60 11.92 12.55 14.40
C SER A 60 10.63 12.32 15.19
N GLY A 61 9.50 12.14 14.50
CA GLY A 61 8.19 11.90 15.09
C GLY A 61 8.09 10.53 15.80
N PRO A 62 6.96 10.28 16.48
CA PRO A 62 6.72 9.02 17.18
C PRO A 62 6.76 7.84 16.20
N ALA A 63 7.23 6.70 16.71
CA ALA A 63 7.25 5.46 15.96
C ALA A 63 5.87 4.80 15.96
N ALA A 64 5.43 4.36 14.79
CA ALA A 64 4.26 3.53 14.59
C ALA A 64 4.67 2.08 14.33
N THR A 65 3.97 1.14 14.94
CA THR A 65 4.15 -0.28 14.61
C THR A 65 3.07 -0.71 13.63
N CYS A 66 3.47 -1.07 12.42
CA CYS A 66 2.57 -1.50 11.35
C CYS A 66 2.58 -3.02 11.28
N THR A 67 1.43 -3.68 11.46
CA THR A 67 1.35 -5.14 11.46
C THR A 67 0.09 -5.62 10.77
N ALA A 68 0.20 -6.64 9.93
CA ALA A 68 -0.95 -7.33 9.35
C ALA A 68 -0.75 -8.85 9.36
N TYR A 69 -1.82 -9.57 9.69
CA TYR A 69 -1.87 -11.03 9.64
C TYR A 69 -2.70 -11.47 8.45
N LYS A 70 -2.12 -12.37 7.64
CA LYS A 70 -2.69 -12.83 6.37
C LYS A 70 -3.19 -11.68 5.48
N PRO A 71 -2.36 -10.67 5.19
CA PRO A 71 -2.77 -9.58 4.33
C PRO A 71 -3.12 -10.06 2.91
N ASP A 72 -4.03 -9.35 2.25
CA ASP A 72 -4.40 -9.57 0.86
C ASP A 72 -3.19 -9.26 -0.04
N PHE A 73 -2.53 -10.31 -0.51
CA PHE A 73 -1.35 -10.21 -1.36
C PHE A 73 -1.70 -10.52 -2.81
N LYS A 74 -2.18 -9.50 -3.52
CA LYS A 74 -2.60 -9.57 -4.93
C LYS A 74 -1.99 -8.41 -5.71
N PRO A 75 -1.87 -8.51 -7.05
CA PRO A 75 -1.47 -7.38 -7.88
C PRO A 75 -2.30 -6.14 -7.56
N ARG A 76 -1.67 -4.97 -7.58
CA ARG A 76 -2.29 -3.70 -7.18
C ARG A 76 -3.61 -3.50 -7.95
N SER A 77 -4.71 -3.57 -7.21
CA SER A 77 -6.07 -3.29 -7.67
C SER A 77 -6.81 -2.52 -6.60
N ASN A 78 -7.97 -1.96 -6.92
CA ASN A 78 -8.76 -1.12 -6.01
C ASN A 78 -9.32 -1.88 -4.78
N ALA A 79 -9.05 -3.18 -4.66
CA ALA A 79 -9.66 -4.09 -3.68
C ALA A 79 -8.64 -4.77 -2.74
N ASN A 80 -7.39 -4.31 -2.68
CA ASN A 80 -6.44 -4.83 -1.72
C ASN A 80 -6.69 -4.24 -0.32
N GLY A 81 -6.43 -5.04 0.71
CA GLY A 81 -6.57 -4.61 2.10
C GLY A 81 -5.64 -3.43 2.44
N VAL A 82 -6.21 -2.44 3.13
CA VAL A 82 -5.47 -1.36 3.79
C VAL A 82 -5.43 -1.68 5.27
N TYR A 83 -4.23 -1.70 5.84
CA TYR A 83 -3.97 -2.08 7.23
C TYR A 83 -3.49 -0.87 8.01
N GLN A 84 -4.13 -0.61 9.14
CA GLN A 84 -3.82 0.54 9.97
C GLN A 84 -2.62 0.22 10.88
N CYS A 85 -1.70 1.17 11.01
CA CYS A 85 -0.60 1.05 11.95
C CYS A 85 -1.07 1.42 13.37
N SER A 86 -0.41 0.82 14.36
CA SER A 86 -0.56 1.19 15.76
C SER A 86 0.38 2.35 16.07
N ASP A 87 -0.15 3.57 16.01
CA ASP A 87 0.42 4.81 16.51
C ASP A 87 -0.61 5.54 17.38
N ALA A 88 -0.17 6.57 18.11
CA ALA A 88 -1.05 7.32 19.01
C ALA A 88 -2.12 8.15 18.26
N GLU A 89 -1.90 8.42 16.98
CA GLU A 89 -2.70 9.36 16.18
C GLU A 89 -3.44 8.68 15.01
N HIS A 90 -3.27 7.36 14.83
CA HIS A 90 -3.86 6.56 13.76
C HIS A 90 -3.59 7.11 12.34
N LYS A 91 -2.41 7.72 12.14
CA LYS A 91 -2.06 8.46 10.92
C LYS A 91 -1.59 7.56 9.79
N PHE A 92 -0.88 6.48 10.13
CA PHE A 92 -0.28 5.62 9.14
C PHE A 92 -1.12 4.40 8.81
N SER A 93 -1.20 4.09 7.53
CA SER A 93 -1.76 2.84 7.02
C SER A 93 -0.89 2.31 5.89
N PHE A 94 -1.05 1.04 5.53
CA PHE A 94 -0.27 0.45 4.46
C PHE A 94 -1.03 -0.66 3.70
N SER A 95 -0.57 -0.93 2.50
CA SER A 95 -0.89 -2.12 1.71
C SER A 95 0.40 -2.75 1.19
N ILE A 96 0.37 -4.06 0.96
CA ILE A 96 1.50 -4.78 0.36
C ILE A 96 1.08 -5.45 -0.95
N TYR A 97 1.98 -5.48 -1.92
CA TYR A 97 1.75 -6.10 -3.22
C TYR A 97 2.94 -6.96 -3.66
N PRO A 98 2.70 -7.96 -4.53
CA PRO A 98 3.78 -8.66 -5.22
C PRO A 98 4.65 -7.67 -6.01
N SER A 99 5.97 -7.83 -5.92
CA SER A 99 6.90 -7.13 -6.81
C SER A 99 7.08 -7.90 -8.12
N THR A 100 7.50 -7.19 -9.16
CA THR A 100 7.97 -7.81 -10.42
C THR A 100 9.42 -8.27 -10.32
N LYS A 101 10.14 -7.83 -9.28
CA LYS A 101 11.51 -8.25 -9.01
C LYS A 101 11.52 -9.46 -8.06
N PRO A 102 12.44 -10.41 -8.27
CA PRO A 102 12.62 -11.52 -7.33
C PRO A 102 13.03 -10.97 -5.95
N ASP A 103 12.56 -11.62 -4.88
CA ASP A 103 12.90 -11.27 -3.50
C ASP A 103 12.59 -9.81 -3.10
N HIS A 104 11.55 -9.25 -3.71
CA HIS A 104 11.08 -7.91 -3.41
C HIS A 104 9.59 -7.92 -3.06
N ILE A 105 9.16 -6.91 -2.30
CA ILE A 105 7.74 -6.57 -2.16
C ILE A 105 7.51 -5.11 -2.51
N GLN A 106 6.30 -4.80 -2.96
CA GLN A 106 5.88 -3.41 -3.02
C GLN A 106 5.14 -3.05 -1.74
N LEU A 107 5.61 -2.01 -1.04
CA LEU A 107 4.95 -1.41 0.10
C LEU A 107 4.35 -0.08 -0.35
N HIS A 108 3.04 0.05 -0.17
CA HIS A 108 2.30 1.28 -0.39
C HIS A 108 1.89 1.83 0.96
N PHE A 109 2.39 3.02 1.27
CA PHE A 109 2.25 3.65 2.55
C PHE A 109 1.35 4.88 2.42
N PHE A 110 0.42 5.01 3.36
CA PHE A 110 -0.58 6.06 3.41
C PHE A 110 -0.38 6.85 4.69
N ASP A 111 -0.33 8.18 4.56
CA ASP A 111 -0.26 9.09 5.69
C ASP A 111 -1.39 10.12 5.59
N ALA A 112 -2.20 10.20 6.64
CA ALA A 112 -3.33 11.10 6.76
C ALA A 112 -2.87 12.57 6.77
N GLY A 113 -2.67 13.14 5.59
CA GLY A 113 -2.16 14.50 5.46
C GLY A 113 -1.21 14.71 4.29
N HIS A 114 -0.67 13.62 3.73
CA HIS A 114 0.33 13.63 2.66
C HIS A 114 -0.14 12.82 1.44
N PRO A 115 0.54 12.92 0.28
CA PRO A 115 0.35 11.97 -0.81
C PRO A 115 0.75 10.55 -0.38
N ASP A 116 0.35 9.55 -1.17
CA ASP A 116 0.69 8.15 -0.88
C ASP A 116 2.09 7.82 -1.45
N GLY A 117 2.91 7.09 -0.69
CA GLY A 117 4.24 6.66 -1.13
C GLY A 117 4.27 5.18 -1.50
N LEU A 118 4.86 4.85 -2.65
CA LEU A 118 5.05 3.47 -3.10
C LEU A 118 6.55 3.16 -3.22
N SER A 119 6.99 2.10 -2.58
CA SER A 119 8.37 1.64 -2.68
C SER A 119 8.47 0.15 -2.95
N ASP A 120 9.52 -0.24 -3.68
CA ASP A 120 9.85 -1.62 -4.03
C ASP A 120 11.05 -2.05 -3.17
N ILE A 121 10.81 -2.89 -2.17
CA ILE A 121 11.72 -3.16 -1.07
C ILE A 121 12.41 -4.51 -1.27
N PRO A 122 13.76 -4.55 -1.34
CA PRO A 122 14.51 -5.80 -1.38
C PRO A 122 14.46 -6.52 -0.02
N LEU A 123 14.34 -7.85 -0.06
CA LEU A 123 14.24 -8.70 1.11
C LEU A 123 15.27 -9.83 1.10
N ALA A 124 15.79 -10.14 2.28
CA ALA A 124 16.59 -11.33 2.54
C ALA A 124 15.68 -12.43 3.05
N CYS A 125 15.41 -13.46 2.25
CA CYS A 125 14.52 -14.56 2.64
C CYS A 125 15.30 -15.82 3.04
N SER A 126 14.90 -16.45 4.15
CA SER A 126 15.43 -17.74 4.58
C SER A 126 14.28 -18.69 4.96
N PRO A 127 14.37 -19.99 4.68
CA PRO A 127 13.39 -20.97 5.14
C PRO A 127 13.29 -20.97 6.67
N VAL A 128 12.08 -21.13 7.19
CA VAL A 128 11.84 -21.33 8.63
C VAL A 128 12.24 -22.77 9.00
N ALA A 129 12.88 -22.95 10.15
CA ALA A 129 13.33 -24.27 10.61
C ALA A 129 12.16 -25.28 10.60
N GLY A 130 12.37 -26.42 9.94
CA GLY A 130 11.35 -27.47 9.80
C GLY A 130 10.34 -27.27 8.67
N SER A 131 10.48 -26.22 7.84
CA SER A 131 9.63 -26.01 6.66
C SER A 131 10.47 -25.62 5.44
N GLN A 132 10.18 -26.23 4.28
CA GLN A 132 10.74 -25.81 3.00
C GLN A 132 9.86 -24.79 2.26
N THR A 133 8.62 -24.61 2.69
CA THR A 133 7.64 -23.74 2.02
C THR A 133 7.48 -22.41 2.75
N VAL A 134 7.65 -22.40 4.08
CA VAL A 134 7.56 -21.17 4.88
C VAL A 134 8.91 -20.50 4.96
N HIS A 135 8.95 -19.22 4.59
CA HIS A 135 10.13 -18.38 4.60
C HIS A 135 9.90 -17.17 5.50
N ARG A 136 10.95 -16.76 6.22
CA ARG A 136 11.03 -15.47 6.90
C ARG A 136 11.96 -14.58 6.09
N CYS A 137 11.45 -13.40 5.76
CA CYS A 137 12.11 -12.41 4.95
C CYS A 137 12.27 -11.12 5.75
N SER A 138 13.42 -10.47 5.67
CA SER A 138 13.65 -9.18 6.34
C SER A 138 14.29 -8.16 5.41
N GLN A 139 14.04 -6.87 5.64
CA GLN A 139 14.78 -5.83 4.92
C GLN A 139 16.28 -5.91 5.21
N PHE A 140 17.09 -5.59 4.20
CA PHE A 140 18.55 -5.54 4.34
C PHE A 140 19.05 -4.28 5.06
N GLN A 141 18.36 -3.15 4.87
CA GLN A 141 18.74 -1.84 5.36
C GLN A 141 17.49 -1.03 5.69
N GLU A 142 17.64 0.00 6.52
CA GLU A 142 16.59 1.01 6.70
C GLU A 142 16.26 1.69 5.36
N LEU A 143 14.99 1.98 5.16
CA LEU A 143 14.47 2.53 3.93
C LEU A 143 13.74 3.83 4.23
N THR A 144 13.97 4.86 3.42
CA THR A 144 13.14 6.07 3.44
C THR A 144 12.16 6.01 2.26
N ILE A 145 10.87 6.11 2.55
CA ILE A 145 9.81 6.30 1.56
C ILE A 145 9.44 7.78 1.58
N VAL A 146 9.46 8.42 0.41
CA VAL A 146 8.91 9.76 0.24
C VAL A 146 7.42 9.60 -0.03
N VAL A 147 6.59 10.14 0.86
CA VAL A 147 5.13 10.19 0.75
C VAL A 147 4.71 11.62 0.47
#